data_AF-A0A1A2PWD0-F1
#
_entry.id   AF-A0A1A2PWD0-F1
#
_cell.length_a   1.000
_cell.length_b   1.000
_cell.length_c   1.000
_cell.angle_alpha   90.00
_cell.angle_beta   90.00
_cell.angle_gamma   90.00
#
_symmetry.space_group_name_H-M   'P 1'
#
loop_
_entity.id
_entity.type
_entity.pdbx_description
1 polymer ?
#
loop_
_entity_poly.entity_id
_entity_poly.type
_entity_poly.pdbx_seq_one_letter_code
_entity_poly.pdbx_strand_id
1 'polypeptide(L)'
;MPTQVESAWPDYPDYRIEATPCPYRGQVWFGDVLVAQSDRCLVVTETDHEDRLYFPESDVRWELFRPSDHSTVCPFKGRASYWSLDGADSGVENVVWAYRTPLPEVAAIAGHVCFYDDPLRVVVVEEWPDGSKIPATFPLWGDADELCRIIDVQQVSESGFVGPAHGPTRRNVVEGGQLLGEAIVAASKALPGQRITSASMIFAKAASFDAPVDLSVDVLRRGRSFSSAEIRISQGGVLRSAGLVLADSGAGDVMRHVEAMPAVPGPDEAVSFPGFGMTGREIRVVDGAYDPDPDRVGPPIINVWVRFRDAPPTPYLQTALLAQSTTHWTIAAGMLPHPGLGEARAHATLSTGIMKATIAFHDDVDVTDWLLYTNHAFWSGRGLVQGDGRVFARDGRLAASYTIQAMVREFATEPAAMGRDSRTAM
;
A
#
# COMPACT_ATOMS: atom_id res chain seq x y z
N MET A 1 -26.69 -16.30 36.05
CA MET A 1 -25.27 -16.69 35.85
C MET A 1 -25.00 -16.57 34.36
N PRO A 2 -24.06 -15.73 33.91
CA PRO A 2 -23.68 -15.71 32.50
C PRO A 2 -23.19 -17.10 32.11
N THR A 3 -23.72 -17.67 31.02
CA THR A 3 -23.27 -18.97 30.51
C THR A 3 -21.78 -18.88 30.19
N GLN A 4 -20.99 -19.77 30.81
CA GLN A 4 -19.55 -19.88 30.57
C GLN A 4 -19.33 -20.21 29.09
N VAL A 5 -18.44 -19.48 28.43
CA VAL A 5 -18.10 -19.74 27.01
C VAL A 5 -17.29 -21.02 26.96
N GLU A 6 -17.75 -22.00 26.19
CA GLU A 6 -17.01 -23.24 25.92
C GLU A 6 -15.87 -22.95 24.94
N SER A 7 -14.66 -23.37 25.31
CA SER A 7 -13.45 -23.15 24.53
C SER A 7 -13.43 -24.11 23.33
N ALA A 8 -13.30 -23.58 22.11
CA ALA A 8 -13.10 -24.40 20.91
C ALA A 8 -11.64 -24.79 20.67
N TRP A 9 -10.68 -24.27 21.46
CA TRP A 9 -9.26 -24.58 21.29
C TRP A 9 -8.93 -26.10 21.18
N PRO A 10 -9.57 -27.01 21.96
CA PRO A 10 -9.32 -28.45 21.84
C PRO A 10 -9.71 -29.05 20.47
N ASP A 11 -10.70 -28.48 19.79
CA ASP A 11 -11.23 -28.98 18.53
C ASP A 11 -10.49 -28.42 17.31
N TYR A 12 -9.71 -27.35 17.49
CA TYR A 12 -8.98 -26.66 16.42
C TYR A 12 -7.49 -26.52 16.78
N PRO A 13 -6.71 -27.62 16.74
CA PRO A 13 -5.32 -27.65 17.20
C PRO A 13 -4.36 -26.78 16.38
N ASP A 14 -4.77 -26.33 15.19
CA ASP A 14 -3.99 -25.47 14.30
C ASP A 14 -4.40 -23.99 14.36
N TYR A 15 -5.50 -23.66 15.07
CA TYR A 15 -5.94 -22.28 15.23
C TYR A 15 -4.98 -21.52 16.15
N ARG A 16 -4.60 -20.29 15.77
CA ARG A 16 -3.65 -19.47 16.50
C ARG A 16 -4.24 -18.09 16.74
N ILE A 17 -4.03 -17.59 17.95
CA ILE A 17 -4.20 -16.18 18.31
C ILE A 17 -2.94 -15.82 19.10
N GLU A 18 -2.17 -14.90 18.56
CA GLU A 18 -0.94 -14.41 19.20
C GLU A 18 -1.08 -12.91 19.48
N ALA A 19 -0.68 -12.50 20.67
CA ALA A 19 -0.64 -11.09 21.07
C ALA A 19 0.81 -10.71 21.35
N THR A 20 1.37 -9.83 20.52
CA THR A 20 2.75 -9.36 20.65
C THR A 20 2.78 -7.84 20.92
N PRO A 21 3.75 -7.32 21.67
CA PRO A 21 3.89 -5.86 21.82
C PRO A 21 4.07 -5.18 20.47
N CYS A 22 3.28 -4.12 20.21
CA CYS A 22 3.47 -3.27 19.06
C CYS A 22 4.74 -2.43 19.24
N PRO A 23 5.67 -2.41 18.27
CA PRO A 23 6.89 -1.61 18.38
C PRO A 23 6.66 -0.11 18.14
N TYR A 24 5.44 0.28 17.74
CA TYR A 24 5.07 1.64 17.39
C TYR A 24 4.02 2.21 18.35
N ARG A 25 3.93 3.54 18.40
CA ARG A 25 2.82 4.21 19.09
C ARG A 25 1.53 4.02 18.31
N GLY A 26 0.53 3.38 18.90
CA GLY A 26 -0.81 3.31 18.32
C GLY A 26 -1.60 4.60 18.55
N GLN A 27 -2.42 4.99 17.58
CA GLN A 27 -3.41 6.05 17.71
C GLN A 27 -4.73 5.66 17.03
N VAL A 28 -5.83 6.14 17.59
CA VAL A 28 -7.17 6.00 17.02
C VAL A 28 -7.82 7.37 16.92
N TRP A 29 -8.36 7.68 15.74
CA TRP A 29 -8.94 8.97 15.40
C TRP A 29 -10.38 8.82 14.92
N PHE A 30 -11.25 9.75 15.31
CA PHE A 30 -12.56 9.96 14.69
C PHE A 30 -12.59 11.37 14.10
N GLY A 31 -12.52 11.48 12.77
CA GLY A 31 -12.16 12.74 12.11
C GLY A 31 -10.85 13.29 12.68
N ASP A 32 -10.88 14.51 13.21
CA ASP A 32 -9.73 15.17 13.83
C ASP A 32 -9.61 14.93 15.35
N VAL A 33 -10.49 14.10 15.93
CA VAL A 33 -10.51 13.83 17.38
C VAL A 33 -9.70 12.57 17.69
N LEU A 34 -8.60 12.72 18.44
CA LEU A 34 -7.86 11.60 19.00
C LEU A 34 -8.66 10.96 20.14
N VAL A 35 -9.02 9.68 20.00
CA VAL A 35 -9.84 8.94 20.96
C VAL A 35 -9.05 7.93 21.81
N ALA A 36 -7.92 7.44 21.30
CA ALA A 36 -6.99 6.59 22.06
C ALA A 36 -5.56 6.75 21.54
N GLN A 37 -4.57 6.63 22.44
CA GLN A 37 -3.15 6.64 22.07
C GLN A 37 -2.33 5.87 23.10
N SER A 38 -1.46 4.95 22.66
CA SER A 38 -0.61 4.19 23.57
C SER A 38 0.71 3.75 22.93
N ASP A 39 1.76 3.67 23.75
CA ASP A 39 3.04 3.00 23.44
C ASP A 39 3.06 1.54 23.92
N ARG A 40 1.95 1.06 24.47
CA ARG A 40 1.80 -0.28 25.06
C ARG A 40 0.74 -1.10 24.34
N CYS A 41 0.49 -0.78 23.06
CA CYS A 41 -0.43 -1.55 22.25
C CYS A 41 0.07 -2.99 22.07
N LEU A 42 -0.87 -3.91 21.88
CA LEU A 42 -0.59 -5.26 21.41
C LEU A 42 -1.06 -5.36 19.95
N VAL A 43 -0.25 -5.99 19.10
CA VAL A 43 -0.69 -6.52 17.81
C VAL A 43 -1.24 -7.91 18.08
N VAL A 44 -2.51 -8.12 17.76
CA VAL A 44 -3.17 -9.42 17.86
C VAL A 44 -3.36 -9.97 16.46
N THR A 45 -2.65 -11.07 16.18
CA THR A 45 -2.72 -11.83 14.93
C THR A 45 -3.53 -13.10 15.17
N GLU A 46 -4.50 -13.38 14.31
CA GLU A 46 -5.38 -14.53 14.43
C GLU A 46 -5.53 -15.24 13.08
N THR A 47 -5.59 -16.58 13.11
CA THR A 47 -5.78 -17.39 11.91
C THR A 47 -7.00 -16.91 11.11
N ASP A 48 -6.78 -16.67 9.81
CA ASP A 48 -7.77 -16.19 8.84
C ASP A 48 -8.41 -14.82 9.17
N HIS A 49 -7.78 -14.01 10.04
CA HIS A 49 -8.25 -12.68 10.40
C HIS A 49 -7.16 -11.62 10.18
N GLU A 50 -7.61 -10.38 10.02
CA GLU A 50 -6.71 -9.23 9.97
C GLU A 50 -6.11 -8.96 11.34
N ASP A 51 -4.84 -8.55 11.35
CA ASP A 51 -4.21 -8.06 12.56
C ASP A 51 -5.02 -6.90 13.16
N ARG A 52 -5.09 -6.89 14.49
CA ARG A 52 -5.82 -5.88 15.26
C ARG A 52 -4.92 -5.27 16.32
N LEU A 53 -4.98 -3.94 16.45
CA LEU A 53 -4.32 -3.23 17.55
C LEU A 53 -5.22 -3.22 18.78
N TYR A 54 -4.68 -3.72 19.89
CA TYR A 54 -5.30 -3.72 21.20
C TYR A 54 -4.63 -2.68 22.09
N PHE A 55 -5.40 -1.74 22.60
CA PHE A 55 -4.96 -0.63 23.44
C PHE A 55 -5.27 -0.95 24.90
N PRO A 56 -4.38 -0.67 25.86
CA PRO A 56 -4.74 -0.73 27.28
C PRO A 56 -5.95 0.14 27.57
N GLU A 57 -6.91 -0.34 28.36
CA GLU A 57 -8.11 0.42 28.70
C GLU A 57 -7.77 1.80 29.33
N SER A 58 -6.64 1.89 30.04
CA SER A 58 -6.18 3.15 30.67
C SER A 58 -5.85 4.27 29.67
N ASP A 59 -5.62 3.93 28.41
CA ASP A 59 -5.07 4.83 27.39
C ASP A 59 -6.15 5.29 26.39
N VAL A 60 -7.42 5.02 26.73
CA VAL A 60 -8.63 5.36 25.98
C VAL A 60 -9.35 6.52 26.65
N ARG A 61 -9.83 7.47 25.84
CA ARG A 61 -10.63 8.61 26.31
C ARG A 61 -12.08 8.22 26.51
N TRP A 62 -12.35 7.50 27.60
CA TRP A 62 -13.67 6.95 27.91
C TRP A 62 -14.78 8.00 28.03
N GLU A 63 -14.45 9.27 28.27
CA GLU A 63 -15.43 10.36 28.27
C GLU A 63 -16.14 10.57 26.92
N LEU A 64 -15.59 10.00 25.84
CA LEU A 64 -16.17 10.03 24.49
C LEU A 64 -17.03 8.80 24.18
N PHE A 65 -17.12 7.82 25.08
CA PHE A 65 -17.77 6.55 24.82
C PHE A 65 -18.82 6.22 25.88
N ARG A 66 -19.87 5.54 25.46
CA ARG A 66 -20.84 4.91 26.37
C ARG A 66 -20.84 3.39 26.22
N PRO A 67 -21.04 2.65 27.33
CA PRO A 67 -21.27 1.21 27.24
C PRO A 67 -22.50 0.89 26.39
N SER A 68 -22.43 -0.21 25.67
CA SER A 68 -23.54 -0.79 24.92
C SER A 68 -24.04 -2.06 25.62
N ASP A 69 -25.34 -2.34 25.52
CA ASP A 69 -25.92 -3.62 25.93
C ASP A 69 -25.57 -4.76 24.94
N HIS A 70 -24.97 -4.42 23.80
CA HIS A 70 -24.50 -5.38 22.82
C HIS A 70 -23.34 -6.23 23.35
N SER A 71 -23.41 -7.54 23.12
CA SER A 71 -22.32 -8.47 23.39
C SER A 71 -22.30 -9.59 22.36
N THR A 72 -21.12 -10.10 22.09
CA THR A 72 -20.91 -11.26 21.20
C THR A 72 -20.10 -12.32 21.92
N VAL A 73 -20.12 -13.55 21.40
CA VAL A 73 -19.35 -14.66 21.92
C VAL A 73 -18.42 -15.15 20.82
N CYS A 74 -17.12 -15.15 21.10
CA CYS A 74 -16.10 -15.80 20.29
C CYS A 74 -15.68 -17.09 21.01
N PRO A 75 -15.69 -18.25 20.32
CA PRO A 75 -15.32 -19.52 20.95
C PRO A 75 -13.83 -19.63 21.30
N PHE A 76 -12.99 -18.74 20.75
CA PHE A 76 -11.54 -18.70 21.01
C PHE A 76 -11.11 -17.61 21.98
N LYS A 77 -11.88 -16.53 22.12
CA LYS A 77 -11.52 -15.39 22.97
C LYS A 77 -12.44 -15.19 24.17
N GLY A 78 -13.67 -15.68 24.14
CA GLY A 78 -14.67 -15.49 25.18
C GLY A 78 -15.76 -14.47 24.79
N ARG A 79 -16.35 -13.82 25.80
CA ARG A 79 -17.45 -12.86 25.60
C ARG A 79 -16.91 -11.44 25.40
N ALA A 80 -17.26 -10.81 24.29
CA ALA A 80 -16.93 -9.42 24.03
C ALA A 80 -18.01 -8.48 24.60
N SER A 81 -17.56 -7.37 25.16
CA SER A 81 -18.39 -6.21 25.54
C SER A 81 -18.11 -5.07 24.57
N TYR A 82 -19.10 -4.21 24.31
CA TYR A 82 -19.01 -3.15 23.31
C TYR A 82 -19.30 -1.76 23.88
N TRP A 83 -18.76 -0.74 23.22
CA TRP A 83 -19.02 0.67 23.51
C TRP A 83 -19.28 1.44 22.20
N SER A 84 -20.14 2.44 22.31
CA SER A 84 -20.54 3.34 21.23
C SER A 84 -19.92 4.71 21.45
N LEU A 85 -19.61 5.43 20.37
CA LEU A 85 -19.00 6.75 20.43
C LEU A 85 -20.11 7.82 20.59
N ASP A 86 -20.04 8.59 21.68
CA ASP A 86 -20.92 9.73 21.96
C ASP A 86 -20.17 11.03 21.60
N GLY A 87 -20.39 11.51 20.38
CA GLY A 87 -19.94 12.81 19.88
C GLY A 87 -21.08 13.51 19.14
N ALA A 88 -21.10 14.85 19.16
CA ALA A 88 -22.21 15.67 18.63
C ALA A 88 -22.72 15.14 17.28
N ASP A 89 -23.96 14.63 17.28
CA ASP A 89 -24.70 14.07 16.14
C ASP A 89 -24.18 12.79 15.45
N SER A 90 -23.16 12.07 15.96
CA SER A 90 -22.55 10.96 15.21
C SER A 90 -23.17 9.57 15.37
N GLY A 91 -23.88 9.26 16.47
CA GLY A 91 -24.66 8.02 16.61
C GLY A 91 -23.95 6.70 16.21
N VAL A 92 -22.63 6.61 16.37
CA VAL A 92 -21.85 5.46 15.88
C VAL A 92 -21.82 4.36 16.93
N GLU A 93 -22.52 3.27 16.66
CA GLU A 93 -22.75 2.19 17.61
C GLU A 93 -21.63 1.13 17.58
N ASN A 94 -21.26 0.61 18.76
CA ASN A 94 -20.43 -0.59 18.92
C ASN A 94 -19.04 -0.55 18.24
N VAL A 95 -18.39 0.62 18.22
CA VAL A 95 -17.09 0.83 17.56
C VAL A 95 -15.87 0.36 18.35
N VAL A 96 -16.04 0.12 19.65
CA VAL A 96 -15.00 -0.42 20.54
C VAL A 96 -15.47 -1.74 21.11
N TRP A 97 -14.59 -2.73 21.18
CA TRP A 97 -14.86 -3.99 21.89
C TRP A 97 -13.71 -4.44 22.77
N ALA A 98 -14.03 -5.22 23.80
CA ALA A 98 -13.05 -5.82 24.70
C ALA A 98 -13.51 -7.18 25.21
N TYR A 99 -12.55 -8.06 25.49
CA TYR A 99 -12.77 -9.31 26.21
C TYR A 99 -12.35 -9.10 27.67
N ARG A 100 -13.29 -8.69 28.52
CA ARG A 100 -12.99 -8.36 29.94
C ARG A 100 -12.51 -9.57 30.74
N THR A 101 -13.04 -10.74 30.40
CA THR A 101 -12.64 -12.04 30.97
C THR A 101 -12.34 -12.99 29.81
N PRO A 102 -11.19 -12.82 29.14
CA PRO A 102 -10.84 -13.63 27.99
C PRO A 102 -10.58 -15.08 28.41
N LEU A 103 -10.63 -16.01 27.47
CA LEU A 103 -10.23 -17.39 27.73
C LEU A 103 -8.73 -17.48 28.12
N PRO A 104 -8.30 -18.47 28.93
CA PRO A 104 -6.92 -18.59 29.41
C PRO A 104 -5.86 -18.54 28.29
N GLU A 105 -6.16 -19.13 27.14
CA GLU A 105 -5.28 -19.21 25.97
C GLU A 105 -4.94 -17.83 25.40
N VAL A 106 -5.80 -16.83 25.61
CA VAL A 106 -5.62 -15.45 25.15
C VAL A 106 -5.63 -14.46 26.31
N ALA A 107 -5.22 -14.88 27.51
CA ALA A 107 -5.22 -14.03 28.71
C ALA A 107 -4.43 -12.72 28.54
N ALA A 108 -3.49 -12.67 27.59
CA ALA A 108 -2.69 -11.48 27.26
C ALA A 108 -3.54 -10.26 26.84
N ILE A 109 -4.72 -10.46 26.24
CA ILE A 109 -5.58 -9.35 25.80
C ILE A 109 -6.48 -8.80 26.93
N ALA A 110 -6.41 -9.37 28.13
CA ALA A 110 -7.15 -8.86 29.27
C ALA A 110 -6.76 -7.41 29.59
N GLY A 111 -7.74 -6.57 29.91
CA GLY A 111 -7.52 -5.14 30.17
C GLY A 111 -7.15 -4.32 28.93
N HIS A 112 -7.35 -4.87 27.73
CA HIS A 112 -7.19 -4.16 26.46
C HIS A 112 -8.50 -4.11 25.67
N VAL A 113 -8.64 -3.06 24.86
CA VAL A 113 -9.75 -2.85 23.92
C VAL A 113 -9.24 -2.78 22.50
N CYS A 114 -10.10 -3.06 21.53
CA CYS A 114 -9.84 -2.88 20.11
C CYS A 114 -10.94 -2.04 19.47
N PHE A 115 -10.65 -1.51 18.28
CA PHE A 115 -11.47 -0.54 17.56
C PHE A 115 -11.76 -1.04 16.14
N TYR A 116 -12.97 -0.77 15.66
CA TYR A 116 -13.29 -0.95 14.24
C TYR A 116 -12.67 0.20 13.44
N ASP A 117 -12.06 -0.13 12.30
CA ASP A 117 -11.35 0.76 11.38
C ASP A 117 -12.27 1.51 10.40
N ASP A 118 -13.58 1.43 10.64
CA ASP A 118 -14.63 2.22 9.99
C ASP A 118 -15.75 2.46 11.02
N PRO A 119 -16.06 3.72 11.39
CA PRO A 119 -15.57 4.98 10.83
C PRO A 119 -14.32 5.55 11.52
N LEU A 120 -13.63 4.77 12.36
CA LEU A 120 -12.43 5.24 13.04
C LEU A 120 -11.19 4.99 12.19
N ARG A 121 -10.21 5.90 12.24
CA ARG A 121 -8.90 5.69 11.63
C ARG A 121 -7.93 5.17 12.68
N VAL A 122 -7.45 3.94 12.50
CA VAL A 122 -6.41 3.33 13.33
C VAL A 122 -5.06 3.47 12.62
N VAL A 123 -4.09 4.06 13.30
CA VAL A 123 -2.72 4.22 12.77
C VAL A 123 -1.69 3.78 13.80
N VAL A 124 -0.53 3.38 13.31
CA VAL A 124 0.71 3.38 14.09
C VAL A 124 1.52 4.62 13.72
N VAL A 125 2.32 5.12 14.65
CA VAL A 125 3.20 6.28 14.43
C VAL A 125 4.63 5.85 14.64
N GLU A 126 5.43 6.00 13.59
CA GLU A 126 6.86 5.72 13.57
C GLU A 126 7.63 7.01 13.83
N GLU A 127 8.58 6.98 14.78
CA GLU A 127 9.49 8.09 15.01
C GLU A 127 10.80 7.85 14.25
N TRP A 128 11.12 8.72 13.30
CA TRP A 128 12.33 8.64 12.49
C TRP A 128 13.53 9.26 13.22
N PRO A 129 14.78 8.93 12.84
CA PRO A 129 15.98 9.49 13.46
C PRO A 129 16.08 11.02 13.41
N ASP A 130 15.41 11.66 12.45
CA ASP A 130 15.33 13.12 12.32
C ASP A 130 14.27 13.76 13.25
N GLY A 131 13.56 12.95 14.05
CA GLY A 131 12.50 13.37 14.96
C GLY A 131 11.11 13.46 14.31
N SER A 132 10.99 13.19 13.01
CA SER A 132 9.70 13.15 12.31
C SER A 132 8.84 12.03 12.85
N LYS A 133 7.52 12.28 12.94
CA LYS A 133 6.53 11.30 13.39
C LYS A 133 5.61 10.96 12.24
N ILE A 134 5.83 9.78 11.66
CA ILE A 134 5.20 9.37 10.41
C ILE A 134 4.09 8.37 10.73
N PRO A 135 2.81 8.72 10.48
CA PRO A 135 1.72 7.79 10.69
C PRO A 135 1.62 6.79 9.53
N ALA A 136 1.26 5.55 9.83
CA ALA A 136 0.91 4.51 8.86
C ALA A 136 -0.42 3.85 9.26
N THR A 137 -1.35 3.72 8.31
CA THR A 137 -2.65 3.07 8.53
C THR A 137 -2.46 1.63 8.95
N PHE A 138 -3.17 1.22 10.00
CA PHE A 138 -3.17 -0.15 10.49
C PHE A 138 -4.46 -0.88 10.05
N PRO A 139 -4.44 -2.19 9.71
CA PRO A 139 -3.29 -3.10 9.71
C PRO A 139 -2.23 -2.73 8.67
N LEU A 140 -0.97 -3.00 9.01
CA LEU A 140 0.14 -2.81 8.09
C LEU A 140 0.09 -3.88 6.98
N TRP A 141 0.38 -3.48 5.76
CA TRP A 141 0.82 -4.39 4.69
C TRP A 141 2.22 -4.93 4.99
N GLY A 142 3.11 -4.08 5.51
CA GLY A 142 4.50 -4.41 5.80
C GLY A 142 5.31 -3.15 6.07
N ASP A 143 6.60 -3.18 5.73
CA ASP A 143 7.49 -2.03 5.80
C ASP A 143 8.29 -1.85 4.50
N ALA A 144 9.04 -0.75 4.41
CA ALA A 144 9.88 -0.46 3.26
C ALA A 144 10.99 -1.51 3.03
N ASP A 145 11.47 -2.17 4.08
CA ASP A 145 12.52 -3.20 3.98
C ASP A 145 11.94 -4.47 3.34
N GLU A 146 10.73 -4.85 3.72
CA GLU A 146 9.97 -5.94 3.12
C GLU A 146 9.69 -5.66 1.64
N LEU A 147 9.28 -4.43 1.29
CA LEU A 147 9.15 -4.02 -0.11
C LEU A 147 10.48 -4.17 -0.87
N CYS A 148 11.59 -3.71 -0.28
CA CYS A 148 12.92 -3.86 -0.88
C CYS A 148 13.28 -5.34 -1.07
N ARG A 149 13.00 -6.19 -0.07
CA ARG A 149 13.28 -7.62 -0.12
C ARG A 149 12.53 -8.32 -1.26
N ILE A 150 11.26 -8.00 -1.48
CA ILE A 150 10.45 -8.65 -2.51
C ILE A 150 10.75 -8.15 -3.93
N ILE A 151 11.14 -6.88 -4.10
CA ILE A 151 11.55 -6.37 -5.42
C ILE A 151 12.99 -6.77 -5.79
N ASP A 152 13.84 -7.08 -4.81
CA ASP A 152 15.23 -7.49 -5.05
C ASP A 152 15.33 -8.96 -5.52
N VAL A 153 14.90 -9.21 -6.76
CA VAL A 153 14.81 -10.56 -7.33
C VAL A 153 16.15 -11.28 -7.35
N GLN A 154 16.16 -12.55 -6.96
CA GLN A 154 17.37 -13.37 -6.86
C GLN A 154 17.65 -14.07 -8.20
N GLN A 155 18.87 -13.98 -8.71
CA GLN A 155 19.23 -14.66 -9.96
C GLN A 155 19.41 -16.16 -9.71
N VAL A 156 18.70 -16.99 -10.47
CA VAL A 156 18.72 -18.46 -10.34
C VAL A 156 19.28 -19.16 -11.58
N SER A 157 19.37 -18.45 -12.71
CA SER A 157 20.07 -18.90 -13.93
C SER A 157 20.57 -17.70 -14.73
N GLU A 158 21.20 -17.93 -15.88
CA GLU A 158 21.70 -16.85 -16.75
C GLU A 158 20.60 -15.84 -17.13
N SER A 159 19.39 -16.33 -17.40
CA SER A 159 18.23 -15.52 -17.81
C SER A 159 17.06 -15.58 -16.82
N GLY A 160 17.19 -16.29 -15.69
CA GLY A 160 16.11 -16.54 -14.75
C GLY A 160 16.32 -15.90 -13.39
N PHE A 161 15.26 -15.32 -12.84
CA PHE A 161 15.23 -14.68 -11.53
C PHE A 161 13.97 -15.08 -10.76
N VAL A 162 14.03 -14.99 -9.43
CA VAL A 162 12.90 -15.26 -8.54
C VAL A 162 12.70 -14.08 -7.58
N GLY A 163 11.52 -13.47 -7.63
CA GLY A 163 11.05 -12.54 -6.61
C GLY A 163 10.44 -13.33 -5.45
N PRO A 164 10.92 -13.16 -4.20
CA PRO A 164 10.43 -13.96 -3.09
C PRO A 164 8.97 -13.63 -2.75
N ALA A 165 8.27 -14.58 -2.13
CA ALA A 165 6.94 -14.33 -1.60
C ALA A 165 6.99 -13.31 -0.45
N HIS A 166 5.96 -12.48 -0.36
CA HIS A 166 5.69 -11.65 0.82
C HIS A 166 5.09 -12.49 1.95
N GLY A 167 4.13 -13.36 1.60
CA GLY A 167 3.36 -14.15 2.53
C GLY A 167 1.86 -13.78 2.52
N PRO A 168 1.03 -14.53 3.25
CA PRO A 168 -0.40 -14.27 3.32
C PRO A 168 -0.69 -12.86 3.84
N THR A 169 -1.55 -12.13 3.14
CA THR A 169 -2.00 -10.80 3.54
C THR A 169 -3.47 -10.60 3.18
N ARG A 170 -4.12 -9.66 3.86
CA ARG A 170 -5.54 -9.29 3.66
C ARG A 170 -5.88 -9.10 2.18
N ARG A 171 -5.06 -8.32 1.47
CA ARG A 171 -5.22 -8.07 0.04
C ARG A 171 -4.18 -8.87 -0.72
N ASN A 172 -4.58 -10.07 -1.15
CA ASN A 172 -3.68 -11.01 -1.81
C ASN A 172 -3.50 -10.74 -3.32
N VAL A 173 -3.09 -9.51 -3.65
CA VAL A 173 -2.85 -9.05 -5.03
C VAL A 173 -1.56 -8.26 -5.07
N VAL A 174 -0.57 -8.76 -5.80
CA VAL A 174 0.67 -8.04 -6.07
C VAL A 174 0.38 -6.85 -6.99
N GLU A 175 0.88 -5.68 -6.61
CA GLU A 175 0.70 -4.45 -7.36
C GLU A 175 1.51 -4.45 -8.68
N GLY A 176 0.96 -3.85 -9.74
CA GLY A 176 1.72 -3.63 -10.98
C GLY A 176 3.02 -2.84 -10.78
N GLY A 177 3.04 -1.85 -9.87
CA GLY A 177 4.25 -1.11 -9.52
C GLY A 177 5.36 -1.99 -8.94
N GLN A 178 5.00 -2.98 -8.12
CA GLN A 178 5.96 -3.95 -7.58
C GLN A 178 6.54 -4.80 -8.71
N LEU A 179 5.68 -5.36 -9.58
CA LEU A 179 6.10 -6.16 -10.74
C LEU A 179 6.99 -5.35 -11.70
N LEU A 180 6.72 -4.05 -11.86
CA LEU A 180 7.59 -3.14 -12.61
C LEU A 180 8.95 -2.97 -11.93
N GLY A 181 8.98 -2.80 -10.60
CA GLY A 181 10.21 -2.75 -9.81
C GLY A 181 11.05 -4.02 -9.98
N GLU A 182 10.46 -5.19 -9.81
CA GLU A 182 11.11 -6.49 -10.00
C GLU A 182 11.69 -6.63 -11.43
N ALA A 183 10.96 -6.19 -12.46
CA ALA A 183 11.43 -6.20 -13.84
C ALA A 183 12.66 -5.29 -14.05
N ILE A 184 12.67 -4.10 -13.44
CA ILE A 184 13.81 -3.18 -13.47
C ILE A 184 15.03 -3.80 -12.78
N VAL A 185 14.85 -4.42 -11.62
CA VAL A 185 15.94 -5.09 -10.90
C VAL A 185 16.49 -6.27 -11.72
N ALA A 186 15.62 -7.13 -12.26
CA ALA A 186 16.03 -8.26 -13.10
C ALA A 186 16.84 -7.80 -14.33
N ALA A 187 16.33 -6.79 -15.03
CA ALA A 187 17.01 -6.23 -16.21
C ALA A 187 18.36 -5.61 -15.85
N SER A 188 18.44 -4.89 -14.73
CA SER A 188 19.69 -4.29 -14.24
C SER A 188 20.74 -5.35 -13.90
N LYS A 189 20.33 -6.46 -13.28
CA LYS A 189 21.22 -7.60 -12.97
C LYS A 189 21.67 -8.35 -14.24
N ALA A 190 20.81 -8.47 -15.25
CA ALA A 190 21.13 -9.11 -16.54
C ALA A 190 22.01 -8.24 -17.48
N LEU A 191 22.01 -6.93 -17.27
CA LEU A 191 22.78 -5.94 -18.05
C LEU A 191 23.76 -5.18 -17.15
N PRO A 192 24.71 -5.86 -16.49
CA PRO A 192 25.63 -5.20 -15.56
C PRO A 192 26.44 -4.12 -16.25
N GLY A 193 26.57 -2.96 -15.60
CA GLY A 193 27.27 -1.79 -16.12
C GLY A 193 26.48 -0.96 -17.12
N GLN A 194 25.22 -1.31 -17.39
CA GLN A 194 24.28 -0.45 -18.12
C GLN A 194 23.18 0.05 -17.19
N ARG A 195 22.73 1.28 -17.43
CA ARG A 195 21.61 1.90 -16.71
C ARG A 195 20.32 1.61 -17.46
N ILE A 196 19.26 1.26 -16.75
CA ILE A 196 17.93 1.15 -17.33
C ILE A 196 17.40 2.56 -17.63
N THR A 197 17.10 2.85 -18.90
CA THR A 197 16.60 4.17 -19.32
C THR A 197 15.10 4.19 -19.52
N SER A 198 14.47 3.04 -19.80
CA SER A 198 13.01 2.93 -19.82
C SER A 198 12.53 1.49 -19.67
N ALA A 199 11.30 1.35 -19.20
CA ALA A 199 10.59 0.08 -19.09
C ALA A 199 9.12 0.26 -19.48
N SER A 200 8.53 -0.73 -20.16
CA SER A 200 7.10 -0.78 -20.50
C SER A 200 6.53 -2.16 -20.22
N MET A 201 5.68 -2.28 -19.21
CA MET A 201 5.11 -3.54 -18.72
C MET A 201 3.58 -3.55 -18.89
N ILE A 202 3.03 -4.70 -19.27
CA ILE A 202 1.59 -5.01 -19.27
C ILE A 202 1.31 -5.98 -18.13
N PHE A 203 0.25 -5.74 -17.35
CA PHE A 203 -0.18 -6.59 -16.25
C PHE A 203 -1.41 -7.38 -16.69
N ALA A 204 -1.16 -8.58 -17.22
CA ALA A 204 -2.18 -9.42 -17.84
C ALA A 204 -3.05 -10.16 -16.80
N LYS A 205 -2.48 -10.49 -15.64
CA LYS A 205 -3.17 -11.21 -14.57
C LYS A 205 -2.51 -10.92 -13.22
N ALA A 206 -3.33 -10.79 -12.17
CA ALA A 206 -2.85 -10.64 -10.81
C ALA A 206 -1.95 -11.80 -10.38
N ALA A 207 -0.83 -11.48 -9.72
CA ALA A 207 -0.08 -12.43 -8.91
C ALA A 207 -0.56 -12.35 -7.44
N SER A 208 -0.37 -13.41 -6.67
CA SER A 208 -0.64 -13.46 -5.23
C SER A 208 0.64 -13.28 -4.43
N PHE A 209 0.52 -12.86 -3.17
CA PHE A 209 1.62 -12.74 -2.22
C PHE A 209 2.02 -14.08 -1.56
N ASP A 210 1.18 -15.12 -1.68
CA ASP A 210 1.40 -16.44 -1.06
C ASP A 210 2.59 -17.20 -1.62
N ALA A 211 3.03 -16.86 -2.83
CA ALA A 211 4.05 -17.62 -3.56
C ALA A 211 5.02 -16.68 -4.30
N PRO A 212 6.28 -17.11 -4.52
CA PRO A 212 7.25 -16.37 -5.32
C PRO A 212 6.74 -16.11 -6.75
N VAL A 213 7.37 -15.14 -7.41
CA VAL A 213 7.20 -14.89 -8.85
C VAL A 213 8.48 -15.24 -9.58
N ASP A 214 8.34 -15.89 -10.73
CA ASP A 214 9.44 -16.26 -11.61
C ASP A 214 9.57 -15.24 -12.74
N LEU A 215 10.77 -14.69 -12.93
CA LEU A 215 11.07 -13.76 -14.00
C LEU A 215 12.05 -14.37 -15.00
N SER A 216 11.77 -14.21 -16.29
CA SER A 216 12.72 -14.50 -17.36
C SER A 216 13.13 -13.21 -18.07
N VAL A 217 14.43 -13.03 -18.28
CA VAL A 217 15.02 -11.91 -19.01
C VAL A 217 15.64 -12.41 -20.30
N ASP A 218 15.05 -12.06 -21.44
CA ASP A 218 15.63 -12.35 -22.76
C ASP A 218 16.30 -11.10 -23.33
N VAL A 219 17.63 -11.11 -23.44
CA VAL A 219 18.39 -9.98 -23.98
C VAL A 219 18.31 -10.01 -25.51
N LEU A 220 17.31 -9.31 -26.06
CA LEU A 220 17.04 -9.21 -27.49
C LEU A 220 18.23 -8.65 -28.29
N ARG A 221 18.93 -7.67 -27.71
CA ARG A 221 20.11 -7.05 -28.31
C ARG A 221 21.04 -6.54 -27.21
N ARG A 222 22.30 -6.95 -27.27
CA ARG A 222 23.39 -6.38 -26.46
C ARG A 222 24.29 -5.53 -27.34
N GLY A 223 24.26 -4.22 -27.14
CA GLY A 223 25.08 -3.26 -27.89
C GLY A 223 26.06 -2.53 -26.98
N ARG A 224 27.07 -1.89 -27.60
CA ARG A 224 28.05 -1.07 -26.87
C ARG A 224 27.38 0.12 -26.15
N SER A 225 26.43 0.77 -26.81
CA SER A 225 25.76 1.97 -26.30
C SER A 225 24.38 1.69 -25.74
N PHE A 226 23.61 0.82 -26.39
CA PHE A 226 22.25 0.47 -26.00
C PHE A 226 22.06 -1.04 -26.01
N SER A 227 21.27 -1.51 -25.06
CA SER A 227 20.76 -2.88 -25.02
C SER A 227 19.26 -2.87 -24.78
N SER A 228 18.59 -3.91 -25.26
CA SER A 228 17.16 -4.11 -25.03
C SER A 228 16.90 -5.53 -24.55
N ALA A 229 15.96 -5.68 -23.63
CA ALA A 229 15.55 -6.97 -23.10
C ALA A 229 14.01 -7.09 -23.04
N GLU A 230 13.51 -8.31 -23.25
CA GLU A 230 12.14 -8.69 -22.90
C GLU A 230 12.14 -9.27 -21.48
N ILE A 231 11.16 -8.86 -20.68
CA ILE A 231 10.91 -9.41 -19.34
C ILE A 231 9.57 -10.12 -19.35
N ARG A 232 9.51 -11.32 -18.78
CA ARG A 232 8.24 -12.03 -18.53
C ARG A 232 8.21 -12.46 -17.08
N ILE A 233 7.11 -12.17 -16.41
CA ILE A 233 6.87 -12.53 -15.01
C ILE A 233 5.74 -13.54 -14.97
N SER A 234 5.97 -14.67 -14.31
CA SER A 234 5.02 -15.77 -14.16
C SER A 234 4.91 -16.20 -12.71
N GLN A 235 3.79 -16.84 -12.36
CA GLN A 235 3.60 -17.42 -11.04
C GLN A 235 2.81 -18.71 -11.20
N GLY A 236 3.39 -19.83 -10.76
CA GLY A 236 2.85 -21.17 -10.98
C GLY A 236 2.75 -21.51 -12.46
N GLY A 237 3.73 -21.09 -13.28
CA GLY A 237 3.76 -21.31 -14.72
C GLY A 237 2.77 -20.46 -15.54
N VAL A 238 2.00 -19.58 -14.90
CA VAL A 238 1.03 -18.69 -15.57
C VAL A 238 1.61 -17.29 -15.70
N LEU A 239 1.64 -16.76 -16.92
CA LEU A 239 2.08 -15.39 -17.21
C LEU A 239 1.21 -14.37 -16.44
N ARG A 240 1.88 -13.46 -15.72
CA ARG A 240 1.27 -12.37 -14.95
C ARG A 240 1.56 -11.03 -15.60
N SER A 241 2.79 -10.83 -16.03
CA SER A 241 3.22 -9.60 -16.67
C SER A 241 4.28 -9.85 -17.74
N ALA A 242 4.36 -8.97 -18.74
CA ALA A 242 5.43 -8.98 -19.72
C ALA A 242 5.72 -7.56 -20.21
N GLY A 243 6.94 -7.32 -20.68
CA GLY A 243 7.32 -6.00 -21.17
C GLY A 243 8.70 -5.94 -21.79
N LEU A 244 9.06 -4.74 -22.19
CA LEU A 244 10.35 -4.41 -22.80
C LEU A 244 11.08 -3.38 -21.95
N VAL A 245 12.40 -3.54 -21.89
CA VAL A 245 13.32 -2.64 -21.19
C VAL A 245 14.40 -2.16 -22.16
N LEU A 246 14.75 -0.88 -22.06
CA LEU A 246 15.89 -0.28 -22.74
C LEU A 246 16.93 0.12 -21.70
N ALA A 247 18.20 -0.16 -22.01
CA ALA A 247 19.34 0.22 -21.18
C ALA A 247 20.42 0.92 -22.02
N ASP A 248 21.21 1.77 -21.37
CA ASP A 248 22.34 2.49 -21.99
C ASP A 248 23.65 2.34 -21.19
N SER A 249 24.77 2.69 -21.82
CA SER A 249 26.08 2.78 -21.16
C SER A 249 26.33 4.15 -20.49
N GLY A 250 25.30 5.00 -20.40
CA GLY A 250 25.44 6.43 -20.13
C GLY A 250 26.13 7.22 -21.24
N ALA A 251 25.97 8.54 -21.18
CA ALA A 251 26.67 9.52 -22.00
C ALA A 251 26.71 10.88 -21.26
N GLY A 252 27.70 11.72 -21.57
CA GLY A 252 27.69 13.10 -21.10
C GLY A 252 26.68 13.96 -21.88
N ASP A 253 26.22 15.04 -21.24
CA ASP A 253 25.26 15.96 -21.85
C ASP A 253 25.89 16.68 -23.07
N VAL A 254 25.24 16.53 -24.23
CA VAL A 254 25.48 17.40 -25.42
C VAL A 254 24.46 18.53 -25.48
N MET A 255 23.25 18.27 -24.98
CA MET A 255 22.15 19.21 -24.88
C MET A 255 21.30 18.87 -23.65
N ARG A 256 20.76 19.89 -22.98
CA ARG A 256 19.90 19.72 -21.81
C ARG A 256 18.76 20.71 -21.86
N HIS A 257 17.54 20.19 -21.76
CA HIS A 257 16.32 20.95 -21.57
C HIS A 257 15.37 20.10 -20.74
N VAL A 258 14.73 20.70 -19.74
CA VAL A 258 13.81 20.01 -18.84
C VAL A 258 12.54 20.83 -18.71
N GLU A 259 11.41 20.15 -18.57
CA GLU A 259 10.17 20.76 -18.11
C GLU A 259 10.39 21.25 -16.67
N ALA A 260 9.91 22.46 -16.36
CA ALA A 260 10.02 22.99 -15.00
C ALA A 260 9.12 22.18 -14.05
N MET A 261 9.62 21.90 -12.86
CA MET A 261 8.80 21.37 -11.77
C MET A 261 7.62 22.34 -11.53
N PRO A 262 6.37 21.84 -11.42
CA PRO A 262 5.23 22.71 -11.18
C PRO A 262 5.35 23.42 -9.83
N ALA A 263 4.83 24.65 -9.76
CA ALA A 263 4.77 25.40 -8.52
C ALA A 263 3.62 24.87 -7.65
N VAL A 264 3.95 23.98 -6.72
CA VAL A 264 3.04 23.39 -5.74
C VAL A 264 3.60 23.56 -4.32
N PRO A 265 2.76 23.50 -3.28
CA PRO A 265 3.23 23.40 -1.90
C PRO A 265 4.34 22.35 -1.73
N GLY A 266 5.38 22.74 -1.01
CA GLY A 266 6.48 21.85 -0.66
C GLY A 266 6.04 20.75 0.31
N PRO A 267 6.90 19.75 0.58
CA PRO A 267 6.55 18.65 1.47
C PRO A 267 6.14 19.12 2.87
N ASP A 268 6.73 20.20 3.39
CA ASP A 268 6.41 20.75 4.72
C ASP A 268 5.00 21.37 4.83
N GLU A 269 4.41 21.75 3.70
CA GLU A 269 3.04 22.32 3.63
C GLU A 269 2.01 21.28 3.14
N ALA A 270 2.46 20.18 2.54
CA ALA A 270 1.60 19.11 2.05
C ALA A 270 1.01 18.27 3.20
N VAL A 271 -0.18 17.70 2.96
CA VAL A 271 -0.95 16.98 3.98
C VAL A 271 -0.42 15.56 4.15
N SER A 272 -0.07 15.17 5.37
CA SER A 272 0.37 13.80 5.67
C SER A 272 -0.70 12.77 5.29
N PHE A 273 -0.30 11.75 4.54
CA PHE A 273 -1.16 10.65 4.15
C PHE A 273 -0.61 9.33 4.72
N PRO A 274 -1.28 8.75 5.73
CA PRO A 274 -0.84 7.52 6.38
C PRO A 274 -1.08 6.25 5.55
N GLY A 275 -1.69 6.36 4.38
CA GLY A 275 -2.26 5.21 3.66
C GLY A 275 -1.26 4.15 3.18
N PHE A 276 -1.84 3.07 2.64
CA PHE A 276 -1.20 1.83 2.19
C PHE A 276 -0.50 0.98 3.26
N GLY A 277 -0.51 1.41 4.52
CA GLY A 277 -0.08 0.59 5.66
C GLY A 277 1.37 0.11 5.56
N MET A 278 2.29 1.01 5.20
CA MET A 278 3.71 0.68 5.07
C MET A 278 4.57 1.65 5.87
N THR A 279 5.25 1.16 6.90
CA THR A 279 6.23 1.95 7.66
C THR A 279 7.53 2.11 6.86
N GLY A 280 8.40 3.05 7.26
CA GLY A 280 9.62 3.37 6.51
C GLY A 280 9.40 4.15 5.20
N ARG A 281 8.16 4.50 4.86
CA ARG A 281 7.80 5.42 3.76
C ARG A 281 6.92 6.54 4.28
N GLU A 282 7.17 7.75 3.79
CA GLU A 282 6.32 8.90 4.03
C GLU A 282 5.68 9.37 2.72
N ILE A 283 4.37 9.61 2.76
CA ILE A 283 3.62 10.22 1.67
C ILE A 283 2.95 11.49 2.19
N ARG A 284 3.06 12.57 1.43
CA ARG A 284 2.29 13.80 1.66
C ARG A 284 1.58 14.22 0.39
N VAL A 285 0.29 14.48 0.50
CA VAL A 285 -0.57 14.86 -0.62
C VAL A 285 -0.65 16.38 -0.69
N VAL A 286 -0.27 16.91 -1.84
CA VAL A 286 -0.34 18.35 -2.13
C VAL A 286 -1.81 18.79 -2.09
N ASP A 287 -2.08 19.91 -1.42
CA ASP A 287 -3.43 20.49 -1.24
C ASP A 287 -4.46 19.52 -0.63
N GLY A 288 -3.99 18.39 -0.05
CA GLY A 288 -4.86 17.31 0.38
C GLY A 288 -5.75 16.77 -0.74
N ALA A 289 -5.33 16.86 -2.01
CA ALA A 289 -6.13 16.58 -3.20
C ALA A 289 -6.60 15.11 -3.34
N TYR A 290 -6.14 14.23 -2.46
CA TYR A 290 -6.57 12.83 -2.38
C TYR A 290 -7.52 12.66 -1.19
N ASP A 291 -8.70 12.14 -1.49
CA ASP A 291 -9.74 11.81 -0.53
C ASP A 291 -10.56 10.64 -1.09
N PRO A 292 -10.79 9.57 -0.33
CA PRO A 292 -11.61 8.46 -0.80
C PRO A 292 -13.10 8.81 -0.91
N ASP A 293 -13.55 9.95 -0.35
CA ASP A 293 -14.95 10.39 -0.40
C ASP A 293 -15.46 10.51 -1.86
N PRO A 294 -16.49 9.73 -2.26
CA PRO A 294 -17.04 9.77 -3.61
C PRO A 294 -17.69 11.10 -3.98
N ASP A 295 -18.06 11.94 -3.01
CA ASP A 295 -18.67 13.25 -3.27
C ASP A 295 -17.64 14.38 -3.38
N ARG A 296 -16.36 14.08 -3.12
CA ARG A 296 -15.26 15.04 -3.33
C ARG A 296 -14.90 15.12 -4.81
N VAL A 297 -15.03 16.31 -5.38
CA VAL A 297 -14.77 16.59 -6.80
C VAL A 297 -13.61 17.55 -6.97
N GLY A 298 -12.75 17.28 -7.96
CA GLY A 298 -11.60 18.10 -8.28
C GLY A 298 -11.07 17.91 -9.70
N PRO A 299 -10.02 18.66 -10.09
CA PRO A 299 -9.34 18.42 -11.36
C PRO A 299 -8.72 17.01 -11.40
N PRO A 300 -8.49 16.40 -12.57
CA PRO A 300 -7.95 15.05 -12.69
C PRO A 300 -6.44 14.97 -12.43
N ILE A 301 -5.98 15.63 -11.36
CA ILE A 301 -4.57 15.70 -10.99
C ILE A 301 -4.40 15.46 -9.49
N ILE A 302 -3.46 14.58 -9.15
CA ILE A 302 -3.03 14.36 -7.78
C ILE A 302 -1.50 14.48 -7.74
N ASN A 303 -1.01 15.43 -6.96
CA ASN A 303 0.40 15.63 -6.74
C ASN A 303 0.76 15.11 -5.35
N VAL A 304 1.81 14.31 -5.25
CA VAL A 304 2.25 13.75 -3.97
C VAL A 304 3.76 13.84 -3.82
N TRP A 305 4.19 14.12 -2.60
CA TRP A 305 5.57 13.98 -2.17
C TRP A 305 5.74 12.59 -1.55
N VAL A 306 6.79 11.87 -1.96
CA VAL A 306 7.14 10.55 -1.44
C VAL A 306 8.61 10.53 -1.06
N ARG A 307 8.95 9.91 0.08
CA ARG A 307 10.31 9.55 0.47
C ARG A 307 10.35 8.26 1.28
N PHE A 308 11.49 7.58 1.29
CA PHE A 308 11.76 6.40 2.09
C PHE A 308 12.80 6.72 3.17
N ARG A 309 12.68 6.14 4.36
CA ARG A 309 13.63 6.44 5.45
C ARG A 309 15.02 5.84 5.18
N ASP A 310 15.06 4.55 4.92
CA ASP A 310 16.30 3.75 4.90
C ASP A 310 16.51 3.01 3.55
N ALA A 311 16.10 3.63 2.43
CA ALA A 311 16.21 2.96 1.13
C ALA A 311 17.67 2.57 0.80
N PRO A 312 17.93 1.34 0.30
CA PRO A 312 19.27 0.89 -0.03
C PRO A 312 19.95 1.82 -1.06
N PRO A 313 21.24 2.18 -0.90
CA PRO A 313 21.94 3.06 -1.84
C PRO A 313 22.23 2.41 -3.20
N THR A 314 21.86 1.14 -3.37
CA THR A 314 22.04 0.38 -4.60
C THR A 314 21.23 1.02 -5.74
N PRO A 315 21.87 1.51 -6.82
CA PRO A 315 21.19 2.32 -7.83
C PRO A 315 19.94 1.69 -8.45
N TYR A 316 19.98 0.39 -8.77
CA TYR A 316 18.80 -0.28 -9.35
C TYR A 316 17.63 -0.41 -8.36
N LEU A 317 17.88 -0.45 -7.04
CA LEU A 317 16.83 -0.46 -6.03
C LEU A 317 16.21 0.93 -5.87
N GLN A 318 17.02 1.99 -5.93
CA GLN A 318 16.55 3.38 -5.98
C GLN A 318 15.61 3.59 -7.19
N THR A 319 16.03 3.14 -8.38
CA THR A 319 15.20 3.18 -9.60
C THR A 319 13.91 2.36 -9.47
N ALA A 320 13.98 1.17 -8.87
CA ALA A 320 12.82 0.30 -8.68
C ALA A 320 11.81 0.87 -7.68
N LEU A 321 12.26 1.43 -6.55
CA LEU A 321 11.40 2.09 -5.56
C LEU A 321 10.73 3.34 -6.13
N LEU A 322 11.47 4.14 -6.93
CA LEU A 322 10.87 5.25 -7.66
C LEU A 322 9.75 4.76 -8.58
N ALA A 323 10.02 3.72 -9.37
CA ALA A 323 9.06 3.17 -10.33
C ALA A 323 7.83 2.57 -9.65
N GLN A 324 7.99 1.90 -8.50
CA GLN A 324 6.89 1.27 -7.78
C GLN A 324 5.81 2.27 -7.37
N SER A 325 6.19 3.50 -6.99
CA SER A 325 5.22 4.52 -6.55
C SER A 325 4.41 5.16 -7.71
N THR A 326 4.78 4.90 -8.97
CA THR A 326 4.11 5.53 -10.14
C THR A 326 2.71 4.99 -10.41
N THR A 327 2.36 3.83 -9.86
CA THR A 327 1.09 3.14 -10.14
C THR A 327 -0.01 3.39 -9.13
N HIS A 328 0.22 4.20 -8.09
CA HIS A 328 -0.76 4.43 -7.01
C HIS A 328 -1.88 5.41 -7.36
N TRP A 329 -1.64 6.40 -8.20
CA TRP A 329 -2.48 7.62 -8.18
C TRP A 329 -3.38 7.81 -9.39
N THR A 330 -3.10 7.17 -10.52
CA THR A 330 -3.80 7.45 -11.79
C THR A 330 -5.30 7.13 -11.71
N ILE A 331 -5.67 6.08 -10.99
CA ILE A 331 -7.08 5.70 -10.80
C ILE A 331 -7.81 6.76 -9.98
N ALA A 332 -7.29 7.11 -8.80
CA ALA A 332 -7.83 8.17 -7.96
C ALA A 332 -7.95 9.50 -8.72
N ALA A 333 -6.90 9.93 -9.43
CA ALA A 333 -6.92 11.16 -10.22
C ALA A 333 -7.98 11.11 -11.33
N GLY A 334 -8.18 9.95 -11.96
CA GLY A 334 -9.19 9.78 -13.02
C GLY A 334 -10.63 9.71 -12.51
N MET A 335 -10.84 9.35 -11.24
CA MET A 335 -12.16 9.34 -10.58
C MET A 335 -12.54 10.73 -10.06
N LEU A 336 -11.57 11.50 -9.58
CA LEU A 336 -11.76 12.78 -8.89
C LEU A 336 -12.67 13.81 -9.60
N PRO A 337 -12.76 13.91 -10.94
CA PRO A 337 -13.70 14.83 -11.60
C PRO A 337 -15.17 14.37 -11.59
N HIS A 338 -15.48 13.17 -11.09
CA HIS A 338 -16.78 12.52 -11.28
C HIS A 338 -17.53 12.35 -9.94
N PRO A 339 -18.59 13.16 -9.68
CA PRO A 339 -19.39 13.03 -8.46
C PRO A 339 -19.97 11.61 -8.28
N GLY A 340 -19.93 11.11 -7.06
CA GLY A 340 -20.37 9.76 -6.69
C GLY A 340 -19.35 8.65 -7.01
N LEU A 341 -18.19 8.99 -7.58
CA LEU A 341 -17.09 8.07 -7.86
C LEU A 341 -15.85 8.51 -7.08
N GLY A 342 -15.40 7.67 -6.15
CA GLY A 342 -14.18 7.85 -5.37
C GLY A 342 -13.58 6.51 -4.98
N GLU A 343 -12.36 6.50 -4.42
CA GLU A 343 -11.68 5.24 -4.09
C GLU A 343 -12.37 4.46 -2.96
N ALA A 344 -13.26 5.07 -2.16
CA ALA A 344 -14.13 4.31 -1.25
C ALA A 344 -15.04 3.31 -1.99
N ARG A 345 -15.30 3.53 -3.29
CA ARG A 345 -16.07 2.62 -4.16
C ARG A 345 -15.20 1.58 -4.84
N ALA A 346 -13.88 1.77 -4.84
CA ALA A 346 -12.92 0.84 -5.44
C ALA A 346 -12.93 -0.48 -4.67
N HIS A 347 -12.98 -1.58 -5.42
CA HIS A 347 -13.15 -2.94 -4.93
C HIS A 347 -14.44 -3.21 -4.12
N ALA A 348 -15.22 -2.20 -3.76
CA ALA A 348 -16.57 -2.39 -3.20
C ALA A 348 -17.61 -2.55 -4.32
N THR A 349 -17.77 -1.53 -5.15
CA THR A 349 -18.73 -1.50 -6.28
C THR A 349 -18.05 -1.40 -7.64
N LEU A 350 -16.76 -1.04 -7.67
CA LEU A 350 -15.96 -0.88 -8.88
C LEU A 350 -14.78 -1.86 -8.88
N SER A 351 -14.57 -2.57 -9.98
CA SER A 351 -13.32 -3.27 -10.27
C SER A 351 -12.31 -2.26 -10.82
N THR A 352 -11.19 -2.11 -10.12
CA THR A 352 -10.10 -1.19 -10.44
C THR A 352 -8.78 -1.93 -10.55
N GLY A 353 -7.94 -1.58 -11.52
CA GLY A 353 -6.63 -2.22 -11.65
C GLY A 353 -5.73 -1.57 -12.69
N ILE A 354 -4.43 -1.59 -12.44
CA ILE A 354 -3.44 -1.10 -13.40
C ILE A 354 -3.20 -2.16 -14.47
N MET A 355 -3.34 -1.78 -15.73
CA MET A 355 -3.21 -2.69 -16.88
C MET A 355 -1.86 -2.55 -17.58
N LYS A 356 -1.29 -1.35 -17.58
CA LYS A 356 -0.01 -1.05 -18.23
C LYS A 356 0.69 0.11 -17.54
N ALA A 357 2.00 0.01 -17.41
CA ALA A 357 2.87 1.10 -17.01
C ALA A 357 4.04 1.22 -18.00
N THR A 358 4.35 2.46 -18.40
CA THR A 358 5.55 2.79 -19.18
C THR A 358 6.27 3.94 -18.49
N ILE A 359 7.57 3.80 -18.24
CA ILE A 359 8.40 4.78 -17.55
C ILE A 359 9.72 5.00 -18.31
N ALA A 360 10.19 6.24 -18.32
CA ALA A 360 11.51 6.63 -18.76
C ALA A 360 12.24 7.37 -17.62
N PHE A 361 13.51 7.03 -17.42
CA PHE A 361 14.38 7.61 -16.40
C PHE A 361 15.32 8.63 -17.05
N HIS A 362 15.38 9.82 -16.48
CA HIS A 362 16.08 10.98 -17.03
C HIS A 362 17.26 11.40 -16.16
N ASP A 363 17.19 11.14 -14.86
CA ASP A 363 18.23 11.50 -13.89
C ASP A 363 18.26 10.49 -12.74
N ASP A 364 19.40 10.42 -12.05
CA ASP A 364 19.54 9.61 -10.85
C ASP A 364 18.98 10.39 -9.64
N VAL A 365 18.33 9.66 -8.73
CA VAL A 365 17.78 10.24 -7.51
C VAL A 365 18.11 9.42 -6.28
N ASP A 366 18.08 10.10 -5.15
CA ASP A 366 18.02 9.52 -3.82
C ASP A 366 16.56 9.53 -3.36
N VAL A 367 15.93 8.36 -3.32
CA VAL A 367 14.53 8.19 -2.87
C VAL A 367 14.39 8.40 -1.35
N THR A 368 15.49 8.62 -0.62
CA THR A 368 15.45 9.03 0.78
C THR A 368 15.19 10.52 0.97
N ASP A 369 15.44 11.33 -0.06
CA ASP A 369 14.94 12.70 -0.13
C ASP A 369 13.57 12.72 -0.84
N TRP A 370 12.90 13.86 -0.72
CA TRP A 370 11.57 14.08 -1.27
C TRP A 370 11.56 14.05 -2.80
N LEU A 371 10.67 13.21 -3.33
CA LEU A 371 10.32 13.15 -4.74
C LEU A 371 8.87 13.60 -4.95
N LEU A 372 8.66 14.58 -5.83
CA LEU A 372 7.33 15.02 -6.25
C LEU A 372 6.85 14.18 -7.44
N TYR A 373 5.79 13.42 -7.23
CA TYR A 373 5.04 12.73 -8.27
C TYR A 373 3.87 13.59 -8.69
N THR A 374 3.84 13.94 -9.97
CA THR A 374 2.71 14.64 -10.59
C THR A 374 1.89 13.63 -11.38
N ASN A 375 0.60 13.47 -11.08
CA ASN A 375 -0.22 12.42 -11.67
C ASN A 375 -1.44 13.02 -12.33
N HIS A 376 -1.46 13.09 -13.65
CA HIS A 376 -2.56 13.66 -14.43
C HIS A 376 -3.31 12.56 -15.19
N ALA A 377 -4.59 12.39 -14.90
CA ALA A 377 -5.48 11.48 -15.62
C ALA A 377 -6.19 12.24 -16.76
N PHE A 378 -5.54 12.33 -17.92
CA PHE A 378 -6.04 13.13 -19.03
C PHE A 378 -7.21 12.51 -19.80
N TRP A 379 -7.56 11.24 -19.57
CA TRP A 379 -8.69 10.59 -20.21
C TRP A 379 -9.32 9.49 -19.36
N SER A 380 -10.64 9.55 -19.20
CA SER A 380 -11.46 8.51 -18.56
C SER A 380 -12.63 8.16 -19.46
N GLY A 381 -12.84 6.87 -19.75
CA GLY A 381 -13.94 6.42 -20.59
C GLY A 381 -13.86 4.95 -20.97
N ARG A 382 -14.98 4.37 -21.41
CA ARG A 382 -15.06 2.96 -21.86
C ARG A 382 -14.50 1.95 -20.85
N GLY A 383 -14.66 2.24 -19.56
CA GLY A 383 -14.16 1.39 -18.49
C GLY A 383 -12.64 1.44 -18.28
N LEU A 384 -12.00 2.53 -18.72
CA LEU A 384 -10.55 2.75 -18.67
C LEU A 384 -10.25 4.17 -18.18
N VAL A 385 -9.06 4.33 -17.61
CA VAL A 385 -8.44 5.61 -17.25
C VAL A 385 -7.03 5.61 -17.83
N GLN A 386 -6.64 6.70 -18.46
CA GLN A 386 -5.30 6.93 -18.99
C GLN A 386 -4.73 8.17 -18.32
N GLY A 387 -3.50 8.04 -17.81
CA GLY A 387 -2.76 9.14 -17.24
C GLY A 387 -1.30 9.19 -17.67
N ASP A 388 -0.69 10.34 -17.41
CA ASP A 388 0.74 10.60 -17.49
C ASP A 388 1.23 11.24 -16.19
N GLY A 389 2.54 11.15 -15.96
CA GLY A 389 3.15 11.77 -14.80
C GLY A 389 4.63 12.06 -14.97
N ARG A 390 5.12 12.94 -14.09
CA ARG A 390 6.53 13.27 -13.93
C ARG A 390 6.93 13.06 -12.47
N VAL A 391 8.17 12.65 -12.27
CA VAL A 391 8.82 12.58 -10.95
C VAL A 391 9.93 13.63 -10.92
N PHE A 392 9.86 14.55 -9.96
CA PHE A 392 10.88 15.58 -9.75
C PHE A 392 11.59 15.34 -8.41
N ALA A 393 12.91 15.54 -8.39
CA ALA A 393 13.64 15.71 -7.14
C ALA A 393 13.28 17.03 -6.47
N ARG A 394 13.50 17.14 -5.16
CA ARG A 394 13.24 18.35 -4.37
C ARG A 394 13.89 19.62 -4.93
N ASP A 395 15.04 19.48 -5.59
CA ASP A 395 15.79 20.56 -6.25
C ASP A 395 15.22 20.96 -7.63
N GLY A 396 14.17 20.30 -8.10
CA GLY A 396 13.50 20.56 -9.37
C GLY A 396 14.03 19.76 -10.56
N ARG A 397 15.05 18.89 -10.39
CA ARG A 397 15.49 17.99 -11.48
C ARG A 397 14.40 16.99 -11.84
N LEU A 398 14.12 16.84 -13.13
CA LEU A 398 13.20 15.83 -13.64
C LEU A 398 13.88 14.46 -13.63
N ALA A 399 13.44 13.57 -12.75
CA ALA A 399 14.01 12.24 -12.55
C ALA A 399 13.40 11.21 -13.49
N ALA A 400 12.08 11.25 -13.71
CA ALA A 400 11.38 10.30 -14.56
C ALA A 400 10.11 10.89 -15.17
N SER A 401 9.64 10.28 -16.26
CA SER A 401 8.30 10.50 -16.81
C SER A 401 7.64 9.16 -17.11
N TYR A 402 6.32 9.06 -16.92
CA TYR A 402 5.62 7.80 -17.09
C TYR A 402 4.20 7.99 -17.63
N THR A 403 3.62 6.90 -18.11
CA THR A 403 2.21 6.80 -18.50
C THR A 403 1.61 5.54 -17.91
N ILE A 404 0.39 5.64 -17.40
CA ILE A 404 -0.36 4.54 -16.80
C ILE A 404 -1.67 4.37 -17.58
N GLN A 405 -2.00 3.11 -17.90
CA GLN A 405 -3.33 2.73 -18.31
C GLN A 405 -3.95 1.85 -17.24
N ALA A 406 -5.12 2.25 -16.76
CA ALA A 406 -5.85 1.56 -15.73
C ALA A 406 -7.27 1.21 -16.20
N MET A 407 -7.86 0.25 -15.50
CA MET A 407 -9.25 -0.16 -15.62
C MET A 407 -10.05 0.42 -14.47
N VAL A 408 -11.24 0.93 -14.77
CA VAL A 408 -12.26 1.28 -13.79
C VAL A 408 -13.59 0.82 -14.37
N ARG A 409 -14.20 -0.22 -13.80
CA ARG A 409 -15.44 -0.82 -14.30
C ARG A 409 -16.38 -1.15 -13.15
N GLU A 410 -17.68 -1.07 -13.38
CA GLU A 410 -18.64 -1.65 -12.45
C GLU A 410 -18.49 -3.18 -12.42
N PHE A 411 -18.75 -3.79 -11.27
CA PHE A 411 -18.89 -5.24 -11.21
C PHE A 411 -20.14 -5.68 -11.98
N ALA A 412 -20.00 -6.66 -12.87
CA ALA A 412 -21.15 -7.28 -13.53
C ALA A 412 -22.08 -8.01 -12.53
N THR A 413 -21.50 -8.48 -11.42
CA THR A 413 -22.16 -9.08 -10.25
C THR A 413 -21.37 -8.65 -9.02
N GLU A 414 -22.01 -8.13 -7.98
CA GLU A 414 -21.31 -7.71 -6.76
C GLU A 414 -20.46 -8.85 -6.17
N PRO A 415 -19.24 -8.58 -5.68
CA PRO A 415 -18.35 -9.62 -5.15
C PRO A 415 -18.98 -10.48 -4.05
N ALA A 416 -19.79 -9.86 -3.18
CA ALA A 416 -20.53 -10.53 -2.13
C ALA A 416 -21.49 -11.61 -2.69
N ALA A 417 -22.14 -11.34 -3.82
CA ALA A 417 -23.03 -12.30 -4.49
C ALA A 417 -22.25 -13.42 -5.22
N MET A 418 -20.94 -13.26 -5.43
CA MET A 418 -20.05 -14.29 -5.98
C MET A 418 -19.35 -15.11 -4.89
N GLY A 419 -19.65 -14.87 -3.60
CA GLY A 419 -18.93 -15.47 -2.48
C GLY A 419 -17.45 -15.08 -2.42
N ARG A 420 -17.08 -13.96 -3.04
CA ARG A 420 -15.72 -13.42 -3.06
C ARG A 420 -15.63 -12.21 -2.14
N ASP A 421 -14.48 -12.07 -1.49
CA ASP A 421 -14.15 -10.83 -0.80
C ASP A 421 -14.06 -9.69 -1.83
N SER A 422 -14.84 -8.64 -1.63
CA SER A 422 -14.90 -7.46 -2.49
C SER A 422 -13.52 -6.88 -2.75
N ARG A 423 -12.63 -6.91 -1.75
CA ARG A 423 -11.25 -6.41 -1.80
C ARG A 423 -10.31 -7.18 -2.74
N THR A 424 -10.68 -8.39 -3.16
CA THR A 424 -9.86 -9.26 -4.04
C THR A 424 -10.51 -9.51 -5.39
N ALA A 425 -11.74 -9.01 -5.60
CA ALA A 425 -12.44 -9.13 -6.86
C ALA A 425 -11.82 -8.15 -7.88
N MET A 426 -10.94 -8.69 -8.72
CA MET A 426 -10.61 -8.10 -10.03
C MET A 426 -11.34 -8.83 -11.14
#